data_AF-A0A4P2Q013-F1
#
_entry.id   AF-A0A4P2Q013-F1
#
_cell.length_a   1.000
_cell.length_b   1.000
_cell.length_c   1.000
_cell.angle_alpha   90.00
_cell.angle_beta   90.00
_cell.angle_gamma   90.00
#
_symmetry.space_group_name_H-M   'P 1'
#
loop_
_entity.id
_entity.type
_entity.pdbx_description
1 polymer ?
#
loop_
_entity_poly.entity_id
_entity_poly.type
_entity_poly.pdbx_seq_one_letter_code
_entity_poly.pdbx_strand_id
1 'polypeptide(L)'
;MTSEGDLGGAAMALLDRDEVEGVLSGAFYTPASAPRSRARSRAAGAASEPGAAPPPDRPQHYKVICISMYTEDLERLDGMVGALKARGITKANRSALIRHALSQVDLDKIPKGI
;
A
#
# COMPACT_ATOMS: atom_id res chain seq x y z
N MET A 1 -10.02 25.74 -23.17
CA MET A 1 -8.91 24.77 -23.21
C MET A 1 -7.89 25.25 -22.20
N THR A 2 -8.02 24.79 -20.96
CA THR A 2 -7.11 25.15 -19.87
C THR A 2 -6.24 23.93 -19.62
N SER A 3 -4.94 24.10 -19.86
CA SER A 3 -3.96 23.01 -19.98
C SER A 3 -3.79 22.21 -18.70
N GLU A 4 -3.97 20.89 -18.77
CA GLU A 4 -3.64 19.91 -17.71
C GLU A 4 -2.13 19.87 -17.36
N GLY A 5 -1.28 20.53 -18.14
CA GLY A 5 0.17 20.58 -17.90
C GLY A 5 0.63 21.51 -16.78
N ASP A 6 -0.23 22.43 -16.30
CA ASP A 6 0.14 23.43 -15.28
C ASP A 6 0.00 22.90 -13.84
N LEU A 7 -0.92 21.94 -13.63
CA LEU A 7 -1.21 21.37 -12.31
C LEU A 7 -0.07 20.47 -11.78
N GLY A 8 0.61 19.73 -12.67
CA GLY A 8 1.73 18.86 -12.29
C GLY A 8 2.97 19.65 -11.84
N GLY A 9 3.24 20.79 -12.47
CA GLY A 9 4.34 21.68 -12.08
C GLY A 9 4.06 22.38 -10.75
N ALA A 10 2.82 22.84 -10.53
CA ALA A 10 2.42 23.48 -9.28
C ALA A 10 2.44 22.51 -8.09
N ALA A 11 2.02 21.25 -8.26
CA ALA A 11 2.10 20.23 -7.21
C ALA A 11 3.54 19.89 -6.80
N MET A 12 4.47 19.85 -7.77
CA MET A 12 5.90 19.63 -7.51
C MET A 12 6.60 20.84 -6.88
N ALA A 13 6.06 22.05 -7.04
CA ALA A 13 6.59 23.25 -6.40
C ALA A 13 6.12 23.40 -4.94
N LEU A 14 5.00 22.79 -4.58
CA LEU A 14 4.41 22.83 -3.23
C LEU A 14 4.95 21.74 -2.31
N LEU A 15 5.52 20.67 -2.87
CA LEU A 15 6.06 19.54 -2.12
C LEU A 15 7.57 19.56 -2.27
N ASP A 16 8.28 19.81 -1.17
CA ASP A 16 9.73 19.83 -1.18
C ASP A 16 10.27 18.44 -1.58
N ARG A 17 11.17 18.42 -2.57
CA ARG A 17 11.64 17.19 -3.19
C ARG A 17 12.39 16.31 -2.20
N ASP A 18 13.14 16.93 -1.29
CA ASP A 18 13.93 16.22 -0.28
C ASP A 18 13.04 15.68 0.84
N GLU A 19 11.95 16.38 1.19
CA GLU A 19 10.91 15.88 2.09
C GLU A 19 10.17 14.67 1.48
N VAL A 20 9.76 14.76 0.21
CA VAL A 20 9.09 13.66 -0.50
C VAL A 20 10.00 12.44 -0.61
N GLU A 21 11.27 12.62 -0.99
CA GLU A 21 12.25 11.53 -1.06
C GLU A 21 12.52 10.93 0.33
N GLY A 22 12.59 11.75 1.39
CA GLY A 22 12.75 11.30 2.77
C GLY A 22 11.59 10.45 3.28
N VAL A 23 10.35 10.84 2.97
CA VAL A 23 9.15 10.07 3.34
C VAL A 23 9.07 8.75 2.57
N LEU A 24 9.38 8.77 1.27
CA LEU A 24 9.31 7.57 0.43
C LEU A 24 10.43 6.57 0.75
N SER A 25 11.66 7.04 0.96
CA SER A 25 12.79 6.19 1.35
C SER A 25 12.64 5.62 2.77
N GLY A 26 12.09 6.41 3.71
CA GLY A 26 11.87 6.00 5.09
C GLY A 26 10.68 5.05 5.30
N ALA A 27 9.62 5.19 4.50
CA ALA A 27 8.40 4.39 4.66
C ALA A 27 8.31 3.19 3.71
N PHE A 28 8.91 3.24 2.51
CA PHE A 28 8.68 2.25 1.47
C PHE A 28 9.95 1.57 0.95
N TYR A 29 11.12 2.23 0.95
CA TYR A 29 12.34 1.71 0.31
C TYR A 29 13.55 1.56 1.25
N THR A 30 13.36 1.09 2.48
CA THR A 30 14.53 0.67 3.28
C THR A 30 15.06 -0.66 2.76
N PRO A 31 16.29 -0.75 2.21
CA PRO A 31 16.87 -2.04 1.87
C PRO A 31 17.10 -2.81 3.17
N ALA A 32 16.53 -4.02 3.24
CA ALA A 32 16.62 -4.90 4.40
C ALA A 32 18.07 -5.36 4.64
N SER A 33 18.87 -4.53 5.31
CA SER A 33 20.16 -4.96 5.84
C SER A 33 20.01 -5.41 7.29
N ALA A 34 19.79 -6.72 7.44
CA ALA A 34 19.97 -7.59 8.62
C ALA A 34 19.29 -7.19 9.95
N PRO A 35 18.90 -8.17 10.80
CA PRO A 35 18.09 -7.90 11.98
C PRO A 35 18.95 -7.26 13.07
N ARG A 36 18.94 -5.93 13.16
CA ARG A 36 19.43 -5.23 14.35
C ARG A 36 18.41 -5.44 15.46
N SER A 37 18.79 -6.28 16.41
CA SER A 37 18.11 -6.50 17.67
C SER A 37 17.61 -5.17 18.25
N ARG A 38 16.33 -5.16 18.65
CA ARG A 38 15.54 -4.03 19.19
C ARG A 38 16.07 -3.46 20.52
N ALA A 39 17.37 -3.57 20.81
CA ALA A 39 17.92 -3.29 22.12
C ALA A 39 18.49 -1.86 22.30
N ARG A 40 18.55 -1.00 21.27
CA ARG A 40 19.33 0.25 21.38
C ARG A 40 18.72 1.56 20.84
N SER A 41 17.40 1.68 20.73
CA SER A 41 16.78 3.01 20.48
C SER A 41 15.58 3.25 21.40
N ARG A 42 15.82 3.14 22.71
CA ARG A 42 15.00 3.80 23.75
C ARG A 42 15.64 5.10 24.26
N ALA A 43 16.66 5.63 23.60
CA ALA A 43 17.38 6.80 24.09
C ALA A 43 17.59 7.83 22.98
N ALA A 44 16.53 8.58 22.65
CA ALA A 44 16.60 10.04 22.45
C ALA A 44 15.26 10.58 21.94
N GLY A 45 14.53 11.26 22.84
CA GLY A 45 13.44 12.18 22.55
C GLY A 45 12.04 11.55 22.59
N ALA A 46 11.12 11.93 23.45
CA ALA A 46 11.11 12.80 24.62
C ALA A 46 9.87 12.38 25.46
N ALA A 47 9.89 12.75 26.73
CA ALA A 47 8.83 12.55 27.72
C ALA A 47 7.39 12.62 27.15
N SER A 48 6.64 11.54 27.34
CA SER A 48 5.18 11.57 27.51
C SER A 48 4.80 10.53 28.57
N GLU A 49 4.53 11.06 29.77
CA GLU A 49 3.71 10.55 30.89
C GLU A 49 3.79 9.05 31.30
N PRO A 50 4.10 8.73 32.58
CA PRO A 50 4.05 7.36 33.11
C PRO A 50 2.60 6.95 33.38
N GLY A 51 1.92 6.45 32.34
CA GLY A 51 0.55 5.95 32.48
C GLY A 51 -0.15 5.48 31.20
N ALA A 52 0.51 5.57 30.04
CA ALA A 52 -0.08 5.10 28.79
C ALA A 52 -0.05 3.57 28.72
N ALA A 53 -1.24 2.97 28.90
CA ALA A 53 -1.49 1.57 28.62
C ALA A 53 -0.96 1.17 27.22
N PRO A 54 -0.51 -0.08 27.02
CA PRO A 54 -0.05 -0.54 25.71
C PRO A 54 -1.11 -0.22 24.64
N PRO A 55 -0.70 0.27 23.45
CA PRO A 55 -1.65 0.57 22.39
C PRO A 55 -2.49 -0.69 22.13
N PRO A 56 -3.82 -0.57 22.11
CA PRO A 56 -4.69 -1.73 21.96
C PRO A 56 -4.31 -2.48 20.69
N ASP A 57 -4.24 -3.81 20.82
CA ASP A 57 -3.86 -4.74 19.77
C ASP A 57 -4.69 -4.42 18.52
N ARG A 58 -4.06 -3.78 17.54
CA ARG A 58 -4.77 -3.39 16.31
C ARG A 58 -5.23 -4.68 15.66
N PRO A 59 -6.52 -4.83 15.35
CA PRO A 59 -7.00 -6.04 14.74
C PRO A 59 -6.20 -6.34 13.46
N GLN A 60 -5.47 -7.45 13.43
CA GLN A 60 -4.56 -7.83 12.34
C GLN A 60 -5.35 -8.37 11.13
N HIS A 61 -6.33 -7.61 10.64
CA HIS A 61 -7.27 -8.09 9.62
C HIS A 61 -6.72 -8.12 8.19
N TYR A 62 -5.53 -7.57 7.95
CA TYR A 62 -4.83 -7.71 6.67
C TYR A 62 -3.35 -7.34 6.81
N LYS A 63 -2.52 -7.88 5.91
CA LYS A 63 -1.09 -7.54 5.76
C LYS A 63 -0.85 -6.95 4.38
N VAL A 64 -0.06 -5.88 4.31
CA VAL A 64 0.43 -5.34 3.03
C VAL A 64 1.59 -6.20 2.56
N ILE A 65 1.50 -6.68 1.32
CA ILE A 65 2.52 -7.53 0.70
C ILE A 65 2.89 -6.96 -0.67
N CYS A 66 4.11 -7.23 -1.11
CA CYS A 66 4.54 -7.00 -2.48
C CYS A 66 4.40 -8.33 -3.23
N ILE A 67 3.67 -8.33 -4.34
CA ILE A 67 3.56 -9.47 -5.25
C ILE A 67 3.92 -9.01 -6.66
N SER A 68 4.57 -9.87 -7.42
CA SER A 68 4.79 -9.68 -8.85
C SER A 68 3.58 -10.19 -9.64
N MET A 69 3.11 -9.43 -10.62
CA MET A 69 2.08 -9.82 -11.60
C MET A 69 2.51 -9.32 -12.98
N TYR A 70 1.99 -9.92 -14.06
CA TYR A 70 2.18 -9.38 -15.39
C TYR A 70 1.53 -7.99 -15.51
N THR A 71 2.15 -7.12 -16.31
CA THR A 71 1.67 -5.74 -16.50
C THR A 71 0.24 -5.74 -17.05
N GLU A 72 -0.03 -6.65 -18.00
CA GLU A 72 -1.35 -6.82 -18.61
C GLU A 72 -2.40 -7.24 -17.58
N ASP A 73 -2.03 -8.07 -16.59
CA ASP A 73 -2.94 -8.47 -15.52
C ASP A 73 -3.24 -7.33 -14.55
N LEU A 74 -2.27 -6.45 -14.29
CA LEU A 74 -2.49 -5.25 -13.47
C LEU A 74 -3.45 -4.28 -14.15
N GLU A 75 -3.28 -4.04 -15.45
CA GLU A 75 -4.19 -3.20 -16.24
C GLU A 75 -5.61 -3.78 -16.27
N ARG A 76 -5.72 -5.10 -16.47
CA ARG A 76 -7.01 -5.79 -16.43
C ARG A 76 -7.69 -5.67 -15.06
N LEU A 77 -6.91 -5.77 -13.98
CA LEU A 77 -7.42 -5.60 -12.62
C LEU A 77 -7.97 -4.18 -12.40
N ASP A 78 -7.25 -3.16 -12.86
CA ASP A 78 -7.68 -1.76 -12.78
C ASP A 78 -8.94 -1.49 -13.61
N GLY A 79 -9.02 -2.05 -14.82
CA GLY A 79 -10.22 -1.98 -15.65
C GLY A 79 -11.45 -2.58 -14.97
N MET A 80 -11.31 -3.74 -14.33
CA MET A 80 -12.39 -4.36 -13.56
C MET A 80 -12.81 -3.52 -12.36
N VAL A 81 -11.85 -2.92 -11.63
CA VAL A 81 -12.16 -1.99 -10.53
C VAL A 81 -12.93 -0.77 -11.05
N GLY A 82 -12.52 -0.21 -12.20
CA GLY A 82 -13.22 0.89 -12.87
C GLY A 82 -14.66 0.53 -13.22
N ALA A 83 -14.88 -0.64 -13.82
CA ALA A 83 -16.21 -1.14 -14.15
C ALA A 83 -17.10 -1.34 -12.91
N LEU A 84 -16.55 -1.83 -11.80
CA LEU A 84 -17.29 -1.98 -10.54
C LEU A 84 -17.67 -0.62 -9.95
N LYS A 85 -16.77 0.36 -9.98
CA LYS A 85 -17.05 1.73 -9.54
C LYS A 85 -18.14 2.39 -10.40
N ALA A 86 -18.09 2.22 -11.71
CA ALA A 86 -19.11 2.72 -12.63
C ALA A 86 -20.50 2.11 -12.36
N ARG A 87 -20.55 0.88 -11.84
CA ARG A 87 -21.78 0.20 -11.38
C ARG A 87 -22.24 0.64 -9.97
N GLY A 88 -21.60 1.64 -9.37
CA GLY A 88 -21.96 2.18 -8.05
C GLY A 88 -21.23 1.53 -6.87
N ILE A 89 -20.31 0.58 -7.10
CA ILE A 89 -19.51 -0.04 -6.03
C ILE A 89 -18.31 0.86 -5.75
N THR A 90 -18.56 1.98 -5.06
CA THR A 90 -17.57 3.05 -4.82
C THR A 90 -16.35 2.59 -4.00
N LYS A 91 -16.52 1.57 -3.16
CA LYS A 91 -15.45 0.97 -2.34
C LYS A 91 -14.66 -0.15 -3.06
N ALA A 92 -14.88 -0.37 -4.35
CA ALA A 92 -14.09 -1.33 -5.11
C ALA A 92 -12.64 -0.88 -5.20
N ASN A 93 -11.72 -1.77 -4.81
CA ASN A 93 -10.28 -1.60 -4.96
C ASN A 93 -9.65 -2.95 -5.33
N ARG A 94 -8.36 -2.95 -5.71
CA ARG A 94 -7.64 -4.16 -6.14
C ARG A 94 -7.73 -5.29 -5.11
N SER A 95 -7.50 -5.01 -3.83
CA SER A 95 -7.50 -6.02 -2.76
C SER A 95 -8.90 -6.59 -2.47
N ALA A 96 -9.95 -5.77 -2.54
CA ALA A 96 -11.34 -6.22 -2.39
C ALA A 96 -11.76 -7.15 -3.53
N LEU A 97 -11.35 -6.82 -4.77
CA LEU A 97 -11.61 -7.65 -5.94
C LEU A 97 -10.86 -8.98 -5.86
N ILE A 98 -9.55 -8.95 -5.56
CA ILE A 98 -8.74 -10.16 -5.37
C ILE A 98 -9.33 -11.05 -4.27
N ARG A 99 -9.73 -10.47 -3.13
CA ARG A 99 -10.36 -11.23 -2.04
C ARG A 99 -11.64 -11.94 -2.48
N HIS A 100 -12.49 -11.27 -3.26
CA HIS A 100 -13.71 -11.90 -3.77
C HIS A 100 -13.40 -12.97 -4.82
N ALA A 101 -12.38 -12.76 -5.66
CA ALA A 101 -11.93 -13.78 -6.60
C ALA A 101 -11.43 -15.04 -5.87
N LEU A 102 -10.60 -14.87 -4.83
CA LEU A 102 -10.09 -15.98 -4.01
C LEU A 102 -11.21 -16.83 -3.38
N SER A 103 -12.34 -16.23 -3.00
CA SER A 103 -13.49 -16.98 -2.46
C SER A 103 -14.23 -17.84 -3.50
N GLN A 104 -13.95 -17.65 -4.79
CA GLN A 104 -14.62 -18.35 -5.90
C GLN A 104 -13.68 -19.30 -6.65
N VAL A 105 -12.39 -19.31 -6.34
CA VAL A 105 -11.42 -20.19 -7.01
C VAL A 105 -11.72 -21.63 -6.64
N ASP A 106 -11.82 -22.46 -7.67
CA ASP A 106 -11.92 -23.91 -7.58
C ASP A 106 -10.55 -24.52 -7.92
N LEU A 107 -9.89 -25.11 -6.93
CA LEU A 107 -8.52 -25.63 -7.06
C LEU A 107 -8.44 -26.84 -7.99
N ASP A 108 -9.52 -27.61 -8.12
CA ASP A 108 -9.55 -28.81 -8.98
C ASP A 108 -9.55 -28.44 -10.47
N LYS A 109 -9.84 -27.17 -10.79
CA LYS A 109 -9.82 -26.63 -12.16
C LYS A 109 -8.49 -25.97 -12.54
N ILE A 110 -7.52 -25.93 -11.63
CA ILE A 110 -6.22 -25.32 -11.92
C ILE A 110 -5.38 -26.32 -12.73
N PRO A 111 -4.85 -25.93 -13.90
CA PRO A 111 -4.01 -26.82 -14.71
C PRO A 111 -2.72 -27.17 -13.96
N LYS A 112 -2.30 -28.43 -14.08
CA LYS A 112 -1.02 -28.88 -13.53
C LYS A 112 0.12 -28.18 -14.30
N GLY A 113 1.01 -27.50 -13.59
CA GLY A 113 2.19 -26.83 -14.18
C GLY A 113 2.12 -25.31 -14.30
N ILE A 114 1.20 -24.67 -13.55
CA ILE A 114 1.26 -23.24 -13.22
C ILE A 114 2.31 -22.94 -12.15
#